data_AF-A0A8H3BGN7-F1
#
_entry.id   AF-A0A8H3BGN7-F1
#
_cell.length_a   1.000
_cell.length_b   1.000
_cell.length_c   1.000
_cell.angle_alpha   90.00
_cell.angle_beta   90.00
_cell.angle_gamma   90.00
#
_symmetry.space_group_name_H-M   'P 1'
#
loop_
_entity.id
_entity.type
_entity.pdbx_description
1 polymer ?
#
loop_
_entity_poly.entity_id
_entity_poly.type
_entity_poly.pdbx_seq_one_letter_code
_entity_poly.pdbx_strand_id
1 'polypeptide(L)'
;VDKTCDGTVQVTVTIKSGSQSREVHGRNKATIITAAPRFASGTHCPTTLYELIEDIYARRDSASYPGSVNYYRDIYPLFKRIYLISWTNNFYDMNDYHGINHMKSYFDNPKLADPSSAKLIRNKVFKRIRAPVIDGNQENEETRDAEADQTFMPALAGDSGDPNPDAPKPDERDRWVSLTQLQYDRLQKWVDGEFTTGNKEDQNPYENVNFDEIPLQDQPSALTRAALEWSVGAPLYPGIEVFWHARQDELYKQAAQNEPWNRFRWPSVRPDLVVAGPNFDSVLGNTQPGDLDKLASNLPPDTRVAWARGIEGEPDSHESNSNMVRKWAELGFVARQYYGPNAQATGNDQYPYGTLGNHRGDVDQNGNPLPEILVERQRNPDAS
;
A
#
# COMPACT_ATOMS: atom_id res chain seq x y z
N VAL A 1 -19.49 -17.73 12.48
CA VAL A 1 -18.27 -18.29 11.86
C VAL A 1 -18.25 -17.82 10.41
N ASP A 2 -17.19 -17.17 9.94
CA ASP A 2 -17.05 -16.77 8.52
C ASP A 2 -16.37 -17.88 7.67
N LYS A 3 -16.03 -17.56 6.42
CA LYS A 3 -15.39 -18.48 5.46
C LYS A 3 -13.89 -18.20 5.23
N THR A 4 -13.29 -17.32 6.02
CA THR A 4 -11.86 -17.04 5.97
C THR A 4 -11.08 -18.28 6.42
N CYS A 5 -10.10 -18.71 5.63
CA CYS A 5 -9.21 -19.82 5.91
C CYS A 5 -7.79 -19.56 5.40
N ASP A 6 -6.87 -20.36 5.92
CA ASP A 6 -5.50 -20.46 5.46
C ASP A 6 -5.11 -21.94 5.38
N GLY A 7 -3.98 -22.23 4.74
CA GLY A 7 -3.47 -23.59 4.69
C GLY A 7 -2.23 -23.75 3.83
N THR A 8 -1.86 -25.02 3.64
CA THR A 8 -0.66 -25.38 2.90
C THR A 8 -1.00 -25.97 1.53
N VAL A 9 -0.34 -25.48 0.49
CA VAL A 9 -0.42 -26.01 -0.87
C VAL A 9 0.85 -26.80 -1.18
N GLN A 10 0.67 -28.05 -1.61
CA GLN A 10 1.75 -28.93 -2.06
C GLN A 10 1.46 -29.42 -3.48
N VAL A 11 2.44 -29.34 -4.36
CA VAL A 11 2.31 -29.69 -5.78
C VAL A 11 3.16 -30.92 -6.09
N THR A 12 2.59 -31.83 -6.88
CA THR A 12 3.30 -32.95 -7.51
C THR A 12 3.11 -32.87 -9.02
N VAL A 13 4.19 -32.88 -9.78
CA VAL A 13 4.19 -32.78 -11.24
C VAL A 13 4.53 -34.14 -11.83
N THR A 14 3.69 -34.62 -12.76
CA THR A 14 4.00 -35.81 -13.56
C THR A 14 4.59 -35.39 -14.90
N ILE A 15 5.85 -35.72 -15.14
CA ILE A 15 6.55 -35.46 -16.39
C ILE A 15 6.48 -36.72 -17.26
N LYS A 16 5.93 -36.59 -18.47
CA LYS A 16 5.86 -37.67 -19.47
C LYS A 16 6.91 -37.48 -20.55
N SER A 17 7.61 -38.54 -20.91
CA SER A 17 8.55 -38.60 -22.04
C SER A 17 8.35 -39.92 -22.78
N GLY A 18 7.63 -39.88 -23.91
CA GLY A 18 7.18 -41.08 -24.62
C GLY A 18 6.27 -41.96 -23.75
N SER A 19 6.63 -43.24 -23.57
CA SER A 19 5.93 -44.19 -22.70
C SER A 19 6.37 -44.13 -21.23
N GLN A 20 7.36 -43.30 -20.89
CA GLN A 20 7.84 -43.16 -19.52
C GLN A 20 7.17 -41.98 -18.81
N SER A 21 6.90 -42.14 -17.51
CA SER A 21 6.42 -41.08 -16.63
C SER A 21 7.23 -41.04 -15.34
N ARG A 22 7.51 -39.83 -14.85
CA ARG A 22 8.15 -39.60 -13.56
C ARG A 22 7.39 -38.54 -12.78
N GLU A 23 7.11 -38.83 -11.52
CA GLU A 23 6.60 -37.84 -10.57
C GLU A 23 7.74 -37.03 -9.95
N VAL A 24 7.49 -35.73 -9.78
CA VAL A 24 8.39 -34.78 -9.13
C VAL A 24 7.57 -34.00 -8.12
N HIS A 25 7.91 -34.16 -6.84
CA HIS A 25 7.33 -33.36 -5.77
C HIS A 25 7.99 -31.99 -5.70
N GLY A 26 7.20 -30.95 -5.47
CA GLY A 26 7.72 -29.62 -5.16
C GLY A 26 8.60 -29.67 -3.91
N ARG A 27 9.78 -29.04 -3.97
CA ARG A 27 10.76 -29.07 -2.86
C ARG A 27 10.25 -28.33 -1.62
N ASN A 28 9.50 -27.24 -1.85
CA ASN A 28 8.92 -26.40 -0.81
C ASN A 28 7.39 -26.42 -0.94
N LYS A 29 6.72 -26.24 0.20
CA LYS A 29 5.27 -26.02 0.23
C LYS A 29 5.00 -24.51 0.12
N ALA A 30 3.84 -24.14 -0.40
CA ALA A 30 3.36 -22.77 -0.40
C ALA A 30 2.24 -22.61 0.65
N THR A 31 1.96 -21.36 1.03
CA THR A 31 0.85 -21.02 1.93
C THR A 31 -0.24 -20.33 1.13
N ILE A 32 -1.50 -20.67 1.40
CA ILE A 32 -2.68 -19.93 0.92
C ILE A 32 -3.35 -19.26 2.11
N ILE A 33 -3.79 -18.02 1.92
CA ILE A 33 -4.57 -17.25 2.88
C ILE A 33 -5.71 -16.61 2.09
N THR A 34 -6.93 -16.75 2.58
CA THR A 34 -8.05 -15.91 2.13
C THR A 34 -8.13 -14.69 3.03
N ALA A 35 -8.40 -13.52 2.47
CA ALA A 35 -8.55 -12.28 3.23
C ALA A 35 -9.88 -11.61 2.91
N ALA A 36 -10.20 -10.58 3.68
CA ALA A 36 -11.32 -9.69 3.38
C ALA A 36 -11.12 -8.99 2.02
N PRO A 37 -12.21 -8.55 1.36
CA PRO A 37 -12.12 -7.81 0.11
C PRO A 37 -11.23 -6.58 0.23
N ARG A 38 -10.45 -6.30 -0.81
CA ARG A 38 -9.69 -5.06 -0.90
C ARG A 38 -10.56 -3.95 -1.49
N PHE A 39 -11.09 -3.09 -0.63
CA PHE A 39 -11.95 -1.98 -1.08
C PHE A 39 -11.18 -0.86 -1.75
N ALA A 40 -9.90 -0.66 -1.43
CA ALA A 40 -9.01 0.28 -2.12
C ALA A 40 -7.98 -0.47 -2.99
N SER A 41 -8.44 -1.02 -4.12
CA SER A 41 -7.57 -1.75 -5.06
C SER A 41 -6.60 -0.84 -5.80
N GLY A 42 -6.82 0.47 -5.74
CA GLY A 42 -5.96 1.45 -6.38
C GLY A 42 -4.71 1.86 -5.59
N THR A 43 -4.46 1.35 -4.39
CA THR A 43 -3.30 1.78 -3.60
C THR A 43 -2.71 0.67 -2.76
N HIS A 44 -1.45 0.83 -2.37
CA HIS A 44 -0.75 -0.02 -1.39
C HIS A 44 -0.55 0.75 -0.09
N CYS A 45 -0.43 0.02 1.01
CA CYS A 45 0.02 0.57 2.28
C CYS A 45 1.49 1.06 2.18
N PRO A 46 1.95 1.97 3.07
CA PRO A 46 3.33 2.44 3.03
C PRO A 46 4.35 1.31 3.20
N THR A 47 3.99 0.30 4.00
CA THR A 47 4.75 -0.92 4.21
C THR A 47 3.86 -2.13 3.92
N THR A 48 4.13 -2.81 2.81
CA THR A 48 3.46 -4.05 2.42
C THR A 48 4.10 -5.26 3.09
N LEU A 49 3.42 -6.40 3.03
CA LEU A 49 3.97 -7.66 3.54
C LEU A 49 5.26 -8.05 2.80
N TYR A 50 5.39 -7.69 1.52
CA TYR A 50 6.64 -7.88 0.77
C TYR A 50 7.80 -7.12 1.40
N GLU A 51 7.63 -5.83 1.72
CA GLU A 51 8.69 -5.02 2.34
C GLU A 51 8.99 -5.44 3.79
N LEU A 52 7.99 -5.92 4.53
CA LEU A 52 8.22 -6.52 5.86
C LEU A 52 9.12 -7.75 5.75
N ILE A 53 8.84 -8.64 4.80
CA ILE A 53 9.63 -9.87 4.59
C ILE A 53 11.02 -9.52 4.05
N GLU A 54 11.11 -8.55 3.15
CA GLU A 54 12.39 -8.03 2.64
C GLU A 54 13.26 -7.50 3.77
N ASP A 55 12.70 -6.73 4.71
CA ASP A 55 13.40 -6.25 5.90
C ASP A 55 13.95 -7.39 6.77
N ILE A 56 13.15 -8.44 6.99
CA ILE A 56 13.57 -9.64 7.73
C ILE A 56 14.79 -10.29 7.05
N TYR A 57 14.76 -10.44 5.72
CA TYR A 57 15.89 -11.01 4.99
C TYR A 57 17.12 -10.10 5.00
N ALA A 58 16.94 -8.79 4.86
CA ALA A 58 18.03 -7.82 4.89
C ALA A 58 18.74 -7.78 6.27
N ARG A 59 17.99 -7.92 7.37
CA ARG A 59 18.57 -8.02 8.73
C ARG A 59 19.35 -9.31 8.96
N ARG A 60 18.95 -10.41 8.30
CA ARG A 60 19.60 -11.73 8.43
C ARG A 60 20.87 -11.86 7.63
N ASP A 61 20.87 -11.33 6.42
CA ASP A 61 21.98 -11.43 5.48
C ASP A 61 22.21 -10.08 4.80
N SER A 62 22.80 -9.16 5.56
CA SER A 62 23.15 -7.84 5.07
C SER A 62 24.17 -7.86 3.92
N ALA A 63 24.92 -8.95 3.74
CA ALA A 63 25.85 -9.10 2.62
C ALA A 63 25.11 -9.34 1.30
N SER A 64 24.03 -10.13 1.33
CA SER A 64 23.17 -10.37 0.15
C SER A 64 22.26 -9.19 -0.20
N TYR A 65 22.12 -8.22 0.71
CA TYR A 65 21.42 -6.96 0.49
C TYR A 65 22.42 -5.81 0.52
N PRO A 66 23.20 -5.56 -0.56
CA PRO A 66 24.35 -4.64 -0.56
C PRO A 66 23.98 -3.17 -0.35
N GLY A 67 22.71 -2.87 -0.03
CA GLY A 67 22.23 -1.56 0.36
C GLY A 67 22.30 -0.53 -0.77
N SER A 68 22.46 -0.96 -2.03
CA SER A 68 22.36 -0.07 -3.17
C SER A 68 20.93 0.42 -3.31
N VAL A 69 20.75 1.74 -3.29
CA VAL A 69 19.44 2.38 -3.41
C VAL A 69 19.22 2.80 -4.86
N ASN A 70 18.07 2.41 -5.41
CA ASN A 70 17.55 2.93 -6.66
C ASN A 70 16.32 3.77 -6.34
N TYR A 71 16.29 5.04 -6.77
CA TYR A 71 15.23 5.97 -6.43
C TYR A 71 13.87 5.46 -6.89
N TYR A 72 13.73 5.09 -8.18
CA TYR A 72 12.44 4.63 -8.69
C TYR A 72 12.02 3.30 -8.07
N ARG A 73 12.95 2.39 -7.78
CA ARG A 73 12.63 1.09 -7.15
C ARG A 73 12.30 1.18 -5.66
N ASP A 74 13.05 1.96 -4.90
CA ASP A 74 13.09 1.86 -3.42
C ASP A 74 12.47 3.06 -2.70
N ILE A 75 12.44 4.25 -3.32
CA ILE A 75 12.05 5.52 -2.68
C ILE A 75 10.72 6.03 -3.24
N TYR A 76 10.65 6.11 -4.57
CA TYR A 76 9.49 6.62 -5.28
C TYR A 76 8.18 5.89 -4.94
N PRO A 77 8.13 4.54 -4.83
CA PRO A 77 6.88 3.84 -4.55
C PRO A 77 6.32 4.21 -3.18
N LEU A 78 7.18 4.43 -2.18
CA LEU A 78 6.75 4.88 -0.86
C LEU A 78 6.08 6.25 -0.93
N PHE A 79 6.68 7.24 -1.61
CA PHE A 79 6.06 8.55 -1.76
C PHE A 79 4.76 8.50 -2.57
N LYS A 80 4.71 7.69 -3.63
CA LYS A 80 3.50 7.45 -4.42
C LYS A 80 2.38 6.90 -3.55
N ARG A 81 2.65 5.88 -2.73
CA ARG A 81 1.65 5.23 -1.87
C ARG A 81 1.11 6.18 -0.81
N ILE A 82 1.98 6.97 -0.20
CA ILE A 82 1.56 7.99 0.77
C ILE A 82 0.66 9.05 0.11
N TYR A 83 1.02 9.52 -1.10
CA TYR A 83 0.16 10.41 -1.88
C TYR A 83 -1.20 9.74 -2.18
N LEU A 84 -1.21 8.49 -2.66
CA LEU A 84 -2.45 7.80 -2.98
C LEU A 84 -3.34 7.55 -1.75
N ILE A 85 -2.77 7.23 -0.58
CA ILE A 85 -3.52 7.03 0.67
C ILE A 85 -4.24 8.30 1.13
N SER A 86 -3.69 9.49 0.84
CA SER A 86 -4.36 10.76 1.17
C SER A 86 -5.72 10.93 0.47
N TRP A 87 -5.99 10.18 -0.60
CA TRP A 87 -7.30 10.17 -1.25
C TRP A 87 -8.36 9.33 -0.52
N THR A 88 -7.95 8.54 0.47
CA THR A 88 -8.82 7.60 1.20
C THR A 88 -8.81 7.80 2.72
N ASN A 89 -8.07 8.79 3.22
CA ASN A 89 -7.86 8.99 4.65
C ASN A 89 -8.01 10.48 5.03
N ASN A 90 -8.88 10.75 6.02
CA ASN A 90 -9.23 12.09 6.47
C ASN A 90 -8.08 12.83 7.17
N PHE A 91 -7.20 12.11 7.88
CA PHE A 91 -6.09 12.71 8.62
C PHE A 91 -5.11 13.46 7.70
N TYR A 92 -5.01 13.01 6.45
CA TYR A 92 -4.16 13.65 5.45
C TYR A 92 -4.82 14.91 4.90
N ASP A 93 -6.13 14.92 4.65
CA ASP A 93 -6.85 16.09 4.12
C ASP A 93 -6.87 17.29 5.08
N MET A 94 -6.77 17.06 6.40
CA MET A 94 -6.91 18.12 7.42
C MET A 94 -5.60 18.79 7.84
N ASN A 95 -4.43 18.25 7.48
CA ASN A 95 -3.14 18.76 7.96
C ASN A 95 -2.29 19.36 6.83
N ASP A 96 -1.86 20.62 7.00
CA ASP A 96 -1.02 21.38 6.04
C ASP A 96 0.28 20.64 5.63
N TYR A 97 0.74 19.69 6.44
CA TYR A 97 1.96 18.92 6.21
C TYR A 97 1.74 17.61 5.43
N HIS A 98 0.50 17.12 5.37
CA HIS A 98 0.18 15.77 4.91
C HIS A 98 -0.94 15.76 3.85
N GLY A 99 -1.54 16.92 3.56
CA GLY A 99 -2.54 17.09 2.51
C GLY A 99 -2.05 16.69 1.13
N ILE A 100 -3.02 16.33 0.27
CA ILE A 100 -2.84 15.94 -1.13
C ILE A 100 -1.88 16.89 -1.85
N ASN A 101 -2.04 18.20 -1.67
CA ASN A 101 -1.19 19.23 -2.28
C ASN A 101 0.26 19.17 -1.81
N HIS A 102 0.48 18.99 -0.51
CA HIS A 102 1.83 18.92 0.06
C HIS A 102 2.52 17.61 -0.34
N MET A 103 1.81 16.49 -0.29
CA MET A 103 2.32 15.18 -0.72
C MET A 103 2.60 15.12 -2.22
N LYS A 104 1.74 15.73 -3.05
CA LYS A 104 1.95 15.89 -4.48
C LYS A 104 3.24 16.66 -4.78
N SER A 105 3.52 17.72 -4.02
CA SER A 105 4.74 18.51 -4.21
C SER A 105 6.04 17.71 -4.01
N TYR A 106 5.98 16.62 -3.24
CA TYR A 106 7.08 15.67 -3.11
C TYR A 106 7.07 14.61 -4.20
N PHE A 107 5.91 14.03 -4.48
CA PHE A 107 5.74 13.00 -5.50
C PHE A 107 6.16 13.46 -6.91
N ASP A 108 5.79 14.67 -7.32
CA ASP A 108 6.03 15.19 -8.67
C ASP A 108 7.37 15.93 -8.83
N ASN A 109 8.20 16.00 -7.79
CA ASN A 109 9.43 16.80 -7.84
C ASN A 109 10.60 16.00 -8.43
N PRO A 110 10.98 16.20 -9.71
CA PRO A 110 12.04 15.42 -10.36
C PRO A 110 13.41 15.64 -9.71
N LYS A 111 13.61 16.73 -8.97
CA LYS A 111 14.87 17.00 -8.26
C LYS A 111 15.11 16.01 -7.13
N LEU A 112 14.07 15.36 -6.61
CA LEU A 112 14.22 14.32 -5.59
C LEU A 112 14.83 13.03 -6.14
N ALA A 113 14.74 12.81 -7.45
CA ALA A 113 15.32 11.65 -8.15
C ALA A 113 16.80 11.84 -8.53
N ASP A 114 17.34 13.05 -8.36
CA ASP A 114 18.71 13.40 -8.71
C ASP A 114 19.61 13.40 -7.46
N PRO A 115 20.60 12.48 -7.35
CA PRO A 115 21.47 12.40 -6.19
C PRO A 115 22.34 13.65 -5.99
N SER A 116 22.64 14.38 -7.08
CA SER A 116 23.52 15.55 -7.08
C SER A 116 22.85 16.86 -6.66
N SER A 117 21.52 16.91 -6.60
CA SER A 117 20.77 18.11 -6.24
C SER A 117 19.88 17.90 -5.01
N ALA A 118 19.12 18.93 -4.60
CA ALA A 118 18.02 18.83 -3.63
C ALA A 118 18.28 18.21 -2.23
N LYS A 119 19.53 18.02 -1.77
CA LYS A 119 19.83 17.47 -0.43
C LYS A 119 19.06 18.16 0.71
N LEU A 120 18.91 19.49 0.65
CA LEU A 120 18.13 20.24 1.64
C LEU A 120 16.64 19.84 1.64
N ILE A 121 16.04 19.62 0.46
CA ILE A 121 14.65 19.21 0.33
C ILE A 121 14.50 17.77 0.82
N ARG A 122 15.41 16.86 0.41
CA ARG A 122 15.41 15.48 0.90
C ARG A 122 15.48 15.40 2.41
N ASN A 123 16.38 16.18 3.02
CA ASN A 123 16.52 16.24 4.48
C ASN A 123 15.24 16.77 5.16
N LYS A 124 14.57 17.78 4.58
CA LYS A 124 13.28 18.26 5.10
C LYS A 124 12.20 17.17 5.08
N VAL A 125 12.13 16.39 4.01
CA VAL A 125 11.20 15.26 3.90
C VAL A 125 11.55 14.17 4.92
N PHE A 126 12.81 13.78 4.98
CA PHE A 126 13.28 12.72 5.87
C PHE A 126 13.07 13.02 7.35
N LYS A 127 13.27 14.27 7.78
CA LYS A 127 13.00 14.72 9.15
C LYS A 127 11.52 14.60 9.57
N ARG A 128 10.62 14.29 8.64
CA ARG A 128 9.22 13.98 8.95
C ARG A 128 8.95 12.49 8.98
N ILE A 129 9.90 11.63 8.61
CA ILE A 129 9.71 10.18 8.65
C ILE A 129 10.02 9.69 10.06
N ARG A 130 9.07 8.94 10.64
CA ARG A 130 9.21 8.37 11.98
C ARG A 130 10.28 7.29 11.99
N ALA A 131 11.13 7.32 13.01
CA ALA A 131 12.12 6.30 13.26
C ALA A 131 11.47 4.92 13.43
N PRO A 132 12.07 3.87 12.85
CA PRO A 132 11.58 2.50 12.97
C PRO A 132 11.74 1.97 14.40
N VAL A 133 10.99 0.94 14.74
CA VAL A 133 11.18 0.21 16.01
C VAL A 133 12.53 -0.52 16.00
N ILE A 134 13.37 -0.26 17.00
CA ILE A 134 14.60 -1.01 17.26
C ILE A 134 14.52 -1.59 18.68
N ASP A 135 14.21 -2.88 18.79
CA ASP A 135 14.00 -3.54 20.08
C ASP A 135 15.21 -3.41 21.01
N GLY A 136 14.97 -2.97 22.24
CA GLY A 136 16.01 -2.84 23.27
C GLY A 136 16.94 -1.62 23.11
N ASN A 137 16.58 -0.65 22.25
CA ASN A 137 17.34 0.57 22.06
C ASN A 137 16.63 1.78 22.70
N GLN A 138 17.12 2.22 23.87
CA GLN A 138 16.52 3.33 24.62
C GLN A 138 16.57 4.67 23.87
N GLU A 139 17.62 4.96 23.11
CA GLU A 139 17.73 6.21 22.32
C GLU A 139 16.70 6.23 21.17
N ASN A 140 16.48 5.07 20.55
CA ASN A 140 15.42 4.90 19.55
C ASN A 140 14.03 5.09 20.18
N GLU A 141 13.80 4.53 21.37
CA GLU A 141 12.56 4.73 22.12
C GLU A 141 12.29 6.20 22.43
N GLU A 142 13.27 6.93 22.97
CA GLU A 142 13.15 8.36 23.27
C GLU A 142 12.90 9.20 22.00
N THR A 143 13.56 8.85 20.89
CA THR A 143 13.33 9.48 19.59
C THR A 143 11.89 9.24 19.13
N ARG A 144 11.43 7.99 19.17
CA ARG A 144 10.07 7.64 18.73
C ARG A 144 9.00 8.26 19.62
N ASP A 145 9.24 8.41 20.92
CA ASP A 145 8.35 9.14 21.83
C ASP A 145 8.21 10.60 21.36
N ALA A 146 9.33 11.26 21.01
CA ALA A 146 9.29 12.62 20.47
C ALA A 146 8.52 12.72 19.14
N GLU A 147 8.55 11.66 18.32
CA GLU A 147 7.91 11.58 17.01
C GLU A 147 6.48 10.99 17.02
N ALA A 148 5.94 10.68 18.20
CA ALA A 148 4.62 10.10 18.40
C ALA A 148 3.50 11.16 18.29
N ASP A 149 3.41 11.84 17.14
CA ASP A 149 2.32 12.76 16.81
C ASP A 149 2.10 12.89 15.30
N GLN A 150 1.06 13.65 14.93
CA GLN A 150 0.61 13.87 13.55
C GLN A 150 1.62 14.60 12.66
N THR A 151 2.68 15.19 13.20
CA THR A 151 3.70 15.93 12.44
C THR A 151 4.59 14.99 11.63
N PHE A 152 4.64 13.71 12.03
CA PHE A 152 5.50 12.67 11.49
C PHE A 152 4.74 11.61 10.71
N MET A 153 5.47 10.94 9.82
CA MET A 153 4.97 10.08 8.77
C MET A 153 5.41 8.63 8.98
N PRO A 154 4.54 7.66 8.64
CA PRO A 154 3.15 7.85 8.20
C PRO A 154 2.23 8.32 9.35
N ALA A 155 1.27 9.19 9.04
CA ALA A 155 0.23 9.64 9.97
C ALA A 155 -0.92 8.62 9.99
N LEU A 156 -0.61 7.39 10.37
CA LEU A 156 -1.54 6.26 10.45
C LEU A 156 -1.44 5.60 11.83
N ALA A 157 -2.52 4.92 12.22
CA ALA A 157 -2.54 4.10 13.43
C ALA A 157 -1.45 3.03 13.40
N GLY A 158 -0.89 2.75 14.57
CA GLY A 158 0.21 1.83 14.80
C GLY A 158 -0.25 0.47 15.33
N ASP A 159 0.69 -0.21 15.99
CA ASP A 159 0.47 -1.54 16.54
C ASP A 159 -0.17 -1.57 17.92
N SER A 160 -0.51 -0.41 18.48
CA SER A 160 -1.16 -0.28 19.79
C SER A 160 -2.54 0.38 19.72
N GLY A 161 -3.17 0.32 18.55
CA GLY A 161 -4.48 0.91 18.27
C GLY A 161 -4.40 2.35 17.78
N ASP A 162 -5.54 3.03 17.83
CA ASP A 162 -5.67 4.38 17.27
C ASP A 162 -4.88 5.41 18.10
N PRO A 163 -4.20 6.35 17.41
CA PRO A 163 -3.47 7.40 18.07
C PRO A 163 -4.41 8.38 18.75
N ASN A 164 -4.07 8.76 19.99
CA ASN A 164 -4.71 9.83 20.71
C ASN A 164 -3.75 11.03 20.78
N PRO A 165 -3.96 12.09 19.99
CA PRO A 165 -3.06 13.25 19.97
C PRO A 165 -3.01 14.00 21.32
N ASP A 166 -4.02 13.82 22.18
CA ASP A 166 -4.12 14.47 23.49
C ASP A 166 -3.54 13.62 24.64
N ALA A 167 -3.11 12.39 24.36
CA ALA A 167 -2.55 11.50 25.39
C ALA A 167 -1.09 11.86 25.73
N PRO A 168 -0.67 11.61 26.99
CA PRO A 168 0.71 11.86 27.40
C PRO A 168 1.67 10.89 26.71
N LYS A 169 2.80 11.42 26.23
CA LYS A 169 3.97 10.62 25.84
C LYS A 169 4.59 10.00 27.12
N PRO A 170 5.08 8.74 27.11
CA PRO A 170 5.42 7.91 25.95
C PRO A 170 4.33 6.91 25.50
N ASP A 171 3.13 6.91 26.10
CA ASP A 171 2.11 5.86 25.89
C ASP A 171 1.55 5.81 24.44
N GLU A 172 1.86 6.82 23.63
CA GLU A 172 1.43 6.96 22.24
C GLU A 172 2.41 6.38 21.21
N ARG A 173 3.64 6.06 21.59
CA ARG A 173 4.72 5.67 20.64
C ARG A 173 4.30 4.62 19.63
N ASP A 174 3.70 3.53 20.09
CA ASP A 174 3.33 2.39 19.26
C ASP A 174 1.92 2.52 18.66
N ARG A 175 1.18 3.59 18.99
CA ARG A 175 -0.08 3.95 18.33
C ARG A 175 0.12 4.71 17.03
N TRP A 176 1.36 5.06 16.70
CA TRP A 176 1.74 5.62 15.42
C TRP A 176 2.62 4.64 14.65
N VAL A 177 2.25 4.32 13.40
CA VAL A 177 3.03 3.39 12.59
C VAL A 177 4.38 4.00 12.19
N SER A 178 5.41 3.15 12.11
CA SER A 178 6.71 3.48 11.50
C SER A 178 6.95 2.59 10.28
N LEU A 179 7.89 3.00 9.42
CA LEU A 179 8.39 2.14 8.34
C LEU A 179 9.26 1.01 8.91
N THR A 180 9.65 0.06 8.05
CA THR A 180 10.68 -0.93 8.42
C THR A 180 12.06 -0.28 8.52
N GLN A 181 13.00 -0.94 9.20
CA GLN A 181 14.38 -0.47 9.28
C GLN A 181 14.99 -0.33 7.88
N LEU A 182 14.79 -1.32 7.00
CA LEU A 182 15.30 -1.28 5.63
C LEU A 182 14.76 -0.09 4.83
N GLN A 183 13.46 0.22 4.94
CA GLN A 183 12.86 1.38 4.29
C GLN A 183 13.48 2.69 4.83
N TYR A 184 13.68 2.78 6.13
CA TYR A 184 14.29 3.94 6.78
C TYR A 184 15.75 4.14 6.35
N ASP A 185 16.55 3.06 6.32
CA ASP A 185 17.96 3.09 5.89
C ASP A 185 18.10 3.50 4.42
N ARG A 186 17.20 3.03 3.55
CA ARG A 186 17.14 3.45 2.14
C ARG A 186 16.85 4.94 2.02
N LEU A 187 15.92 5.46 2.82
CA LEU A 187 15.63 6.90 2.86
C LEU A 187 16.80 7.73 3.38
N GLN A 188 17.55 7.24 4.36
CA GLN A 188 18.76 7.90 4.85
C GLN A 188 19.81 8.01 3.72
N LYS A 189 20.10 6.91 3.02
CA LYS A 189 20.99 6.91 1.85
C LYS A 189 20.50 7.84 0.75
N TRP A 190 19.19 7.90 0.51
CA TRP A 190 18.59 8.85 -0.41
C TRP A 190 18.89 10.30 -0.01
N VAL A 191 18.73 10.67 1.27
CA VAL A 191 19.11 12.00 1.77
C VAL A 191 20.58 12.29 1.50
N ASP A 192 21.44 11.32 1.78
CA ASP A 192 22.89 11.47 1.65
C ASP A 192 23.38 11.53 0.19
N GLY A 193 22.52 11.18 -0.77
CA GLY A 193 22.87 11.13 -2.19
C GLY A 193 23.53 9.81 -2.60
N GLU A 194 23.46 8.78 -1.74
CA GLU A 194 24.02 7.45 -1.95
C GLU A 194 23.02 6.54 -2.69
N PHE A 195 22.51 7.02 -3.82
CA PHE A 195 21.52 6.30 -4.62
C PHE A 195 21.74 6.54 -6.11
N THR A 196 21.18 5.65 -6.92
CA THR A 196 21.07 5.79 -8.37
C THR A 196 19.65 6.18 -8.73
N THR A 197 19.46 7.00 -9.78
CA THR A 197 18.11 7.40 -10.20
C THR A 197 17.29 6.20 -10.69
N GLY A 198 17.88 5.30 -11.48
CA GLY A 198 17.15 4.20 -12.12
C GLY A 198 16.25 4.65 -13.28
N ASN A 199 15.42 3.75 -13.77
CA ASN A 199 14.37 4.03 -14.76
C ASN A 199 13.01 4.12 -14.08
N LYS A 200 12.09 4.92 -14.62
CA LYS A 200 10.71 4.99 -14.09
C LYS A 200 10.02 3.63 -14.06
N GLU A 201 10.34 2.74 -15.00
CA GLU A 201 9.84 1.36 -15.05
C GLU A 201 10.25 0.52 -13.82
N ASP A 202 11.32 0.90 -13.13
CA ASP A 202 11.78 0.20 -11.92
C ASP A 202 10.82 0.39 -10.73
N GLN A 203 9.89 1.37 -10.79
CA GLN A 203 8.91 1.67 -9.72
C GLN A 203 7.98 0.51 -9.40
N ASN A 204 7.69 -0.29 -10.42
CA ASN A 204 6.97 -1.53 -10.32
C ASN A 204 7.38 -2.33 -11.56
N PRO A 205 8.40 -3.20 -11.42
CA PRO A 205 9.00 -3.86 -12.57
C PRO A 205 8.01 -4.77 -13.34
N TYR A 206 6.80 -4.98 -12.80
CA TYR A 206 5.80 -5.88 -13.37
C TYR A 206 4.44 -5.21 -13.66
N GLU A 207 4.26 -3.90 -13.42
CA GLU A 207 2.95 -3.24 -13.63
C GLU A 207 2.50 -3.24 -15.09
N ASN A 208 3.46 -3.20 -16.02
CA ASN A 208 3.21 -3.07 -17.46
C ASN A 208 3.93 -4.12 -18.29
N VAL A 209 4.46 -5.17 -17.66
CA VAL A 209 5.17 -6.27 -18.33
C VAL A 209 4.21 -7.45 -18.42
N ASN A 210 4.03 -8.01 -19.61
CA ASN A 210 3.27 -9.24 -19.71
C ASN A 210 4.01 -10.34 -18.94
N PHE A 211 3.30 -11.17 -18.18
CA PHE A 211 3.91 -12.24 -17.40
C PHE A 211 4.84 -13.13 -18.25
N ASP A 212 4.46 -13.39 -19.50
CA ASP A 212 5.25 -14.20 -20.44
C ASP A 212 6.54 -13.50 -20.91
N GLU A 213 6.66 -12.19 -20.73
CA GLU A 213 7.86 -11.39 -21.05
C GLU A 213 8.86 -11.36 -19.90
N ILE A 214 8.44 -11.71 -18.68
CA ILE A 214 9.34 -11.85 -17.53
C ILE A 214 10.26 -13.06 -17.81
N PRO A 215 11.58 -12.93 -17.66
CA PRO A 215 12.49 -14.06 -17.82
C PRO A 215 12.06 -15.25 -16.96
N LEU A 216 12.10 -16.45 -17.51
CA LEU A 216 11.52 -17.65 -16.89
C LEU A 216 12.01 -17.89 -15.45
N GLN A 217 13.27 -17.59 -15.16
CA GLN A 217 13.84 -17.73 -13.82
C GLN A 217 13.28 -16.74 -12.79
N ASP A 218 12.77 -15.59 -13.25
CA ASP A 218 12.27 -14.48 -12.42
C ASP A 218 10.74 -14.49 -12.29
N GLN A 219 10.03 -15.29 -13.10
CA GLN A 219 8.58 -15.45 -13.02
C GLN A 219 8.07 -15.89 -11.63
N PRO A 220 8.70 -16.85 -10.91
CA PRO A 220 8.23 -17.26 -9.59
C PRO A 220 8.34 -16.15 -8.52
N SER A 221 9.41 -15.36 -8.55
CA SER A 221 9.59 -14.24 -7.62
C SER A 221 8.61 -13.11 -7.96
N ALA A 222 8.32 -12.87 -9.24
CA ALA A 222 7.30 -11.91 -9.67
C ALA A 222 5.91 -12.27 -9.13
N LEU A 223 5.49 -13.54 -9.21
CA LEU A 223 4.22 -14.00 -8.62
C LEU A 223 4.20 -13.87 -7.10
N THR A 224 5.32 -14.19 -6.45
CA THR A 224 5.45 -14.06 -4.99
C THR A 224 5.31 -12.60 -4.56
N ARG A 225 6.03 -11.69 -5.23
CA ARG A 225 5.94 -10.25 -5.01
C ARG A 225 4.52 -9.74 -5.24
N ALA A 226 3.89 -10.13 -6.35
CA ALA A 226 2.51 -9.77 -6.64
C ALA A 226 1.55 -10.19 -5.53
N ALA A 227 1.68 -11.40 -4.97
CA ALA A 227 0.82 -11.82 -3.86
C ALA A 227 1.05 -11.00 -2.57
N LEU A 228 2.30 -10.65 -2.27
CA LEU A 228 2.69 -10.03 -1.00
C LEU A 228 2.56 -8.50 -0.99
N GLU A 229 2.80 -7.81 -2.11
CA GLU A 229 2.73 -6.35 -2.19
C GLU A 229 1.31 -5.81 -2.01
N TRP A 230 0.29 -6.63 -2.28
CA TRP A 230 -1.09 -6.26 -2.01
C TRP A 230 -1.47 -6.45 -0.54
N SER A 231 -0.67 -7.15 0.26
CA SER A 231 -0.98 -7.39 1.68
C SER A 231 -0.37 -6.32 2.59
N VAL A 232 -1.04 -6.01 3.69
CA VAL A 232 -0.55 -5.06 4.71
C VAL A 232 0.64 -5.65 5.47
N GLY A 233 1.74 -4.90 5.54
CA GLY A 233 2.93 -5.24 6.34
C GLY A 233 3.05 -4.41 7.63
N ALA A 234 2.49 -3.20 7.66
CA ALA A 234 2.33 -2.41 8.88
C ALA A 234 1.14 -1.43 8.77
N PRO A 235 0.42 -1.17 9.88
CA PRO A 235 0.51 -1.85 11.19
C PRO A 235 -0.08 -3.28 11.14
N LEU A 236 0.21 -4.09 12.15
CA LEU A 236 -0.27 -5.47 12.30
C LEU A 236 -0.96 -5.70 13.66
N TYR A 237 -1.96 -4.88 13.94
CA TYR A 237 -2.78 -4.96 15.16
C TYR A 237 -4.24 -5.21 14.81
N PRO A 238 -4.75 -6.42 15.07
CA PRO A 238 -4.62 -7.69 14.31
C PRO A 238 -4.24 -7.69 12.81
N GLY A 239 -4.24 -6.59 12.07
CA GLY A 239 -3.69 -6.53 10.70
C GLY A 239 -4.44 -7.32 9.63
N ILE A 240 -4.53 -6.75 8.43
CA ILE A 240 -5.63 -7.06 7.53
C ILE A 240 -5.65 -8.50 7.00
N GLU A 241 -4.68 -8.84 6.14
CA GLU A 241 -4.57 -10.17 5.57
C GLU A 241 -3.81 -11.11 6.51
N VAL A 242 -2.90 -10.54 7.31
CA VAL A 242 -2.04 -11.22 8.27
C VAL A 242 -1.86 -10.35 9.52
N PHE A 243 -1.36 -10.95 10.60
CA PHE A 243 -1.18 -10.31 11.90
C PHE A 243 0.29 -10.30 12.33
N TRP A 244 0.57 -9.75 13.52
CA TRP A 244 1.92 -9.50 14.04
C TRP A 244 2.89 -10.68 13.98
N HIS A 245 2.40 -11.93 13.93
CA HIS A 245 3.26 -13.09 13.71
C HIS A 245 4.08 -12.99 12.43
N ALA A 246 3.58 -12.33 11.37
CA ALA A 246 4.30 -12.13 10.12
C ALA A 246 5.66 -11.41 10.29
N ARG A 247 5.92 -10.78 11.44
CA ARG A 247 7.21 -10.17 11.79
C ARG A 247 8.24 -11.15 12.34
N GLN A 248 7.79 -12.30 12.81
CA GLN A 248 8.66 -13.31 13.40
C GLN A 248 9.54 -13.89 12.29
N ASP A 249 10.83 -13.67 12.43
CA ASP A 249 11.81 -14.06 11.43
C ASP A 249 11.77 -15.59 11.23
N GLU A 250 11.61 -16.36 12.32
CA GLU A 250 11.55 -17.83 12.35
C GLU A 250 10.62 -18.44 11.28
N LEU A 251 9.53 -17.75 10.92
CA LEU A 251 8.59 -18.20 9.89
C LEU A 251 9.21 -18.35 8.50
N TYR A 252 10.27 -17.61 8.22
CA TYR A 252 10.90 -17.51 6.90
C TYR A 252 12.23 -18.26 6.81
N LYS A 253 12.59 -19.05 7.84
CA LYS A 253 13.70 -20.02 7.76
C LYS A 253 13.24 -21.22 6.92
N GLN A 254 14.14 -21.80 6.13
CA GLN A 254 13.84 -22.87 5.15
C GLN A 254 12.83 -23.91 5.67
N ALA A 255 11.82 -24.18 4.84
CA ALA A 255 10.66 -25.03 5.03
C ALA A 255 10.90 -26.33 5.84
N ALA A 256 10.63 -26.30 7.14
CA ALA A 256 10.15 -27.45 7.91
C ALA A 256 9.81 -27.02 9.34
N GLN A 257 8.56 -26.66 9.61
CA GLN A 257 7.86 -27.19 10.77
C GLN A 257 6.36 -26.92 10.71
N ASN A 258 5.63 -27.96 11.08
CA ASN A 258 4.19 -28.04 11.12
C ASN A 258 3.70 -27.23 12.33
N GLU A 259 3.16 -26.05 12.11
CA GLU A 259 2.30 -25.43 13.13
C GLU A 259 1.02 -24.92 12.44
N PRO A 260 -0.16 -25.44 12.82
CA PRO A 260 -1.43 -24.99 12.28
C PRO A 260 -1.75 -23.60 12.85
N TRP A 261 -1.84 -22.62 11.96
CA TRP A 261 -2.21 -21.24 12.30
C TRP A 261 -3.57 -21.21 13.01
N ASN A 262 -3.60 -20.56 14.18
CA ASN A 262 -4.77 -20.52 15.05
C ASN A 262 -5.56 -19.20 14.83
N ARG A 263 -6.73 -19.37 14.21
CA ARG A 263 -7.96 -18.54 14.13
C ARG A 263 -8.01 -17.19 14.88
N PHE A 264 -7.91 -16.03 14.21
CA PHE A 264 -8.59 -14.75 14.54
C PHE A 264 -8.66 -13.83 13.28
N ARG A 265 -9.54 -12.80 13.26
CA ARG A 265 -10.12 -12.15 12.04
C ARG A 265 -10.11 -10.58 12.04
N TRP A 266 -10.19 -9.95 10.82
CA TRP A 266 -10.65 -8.57 10.39
C TRP A 266 -9.84 -7.30 10.78
N PRO A 267 -9.97 -6.07 10.18
CA PRO A 267 -10.28 -5.45 8.84
C PRO A 267 -9.70 -5.90 7.51
N SER A 268 -10.14 -5.27 6.41
CA SER A 268 -9.44 -4.96 5.14
C SER A 268 -8.80 -3.55 5.18
N VAL A 269 -7.92 -3.14 4.25
CA VAL A 269 -7.63 -1.69 4.06
C VAL A 269 -8.95 -0.99 3.78
N ARG A 270 -9.54 -0.44 4.85
CA ARG A 270 -10.83 0.21 4.89
C ARG A 270 -10.59 1.68 4.60
N PRO A 271 -11.18 2.25 3.53
CA PRO A 271 -11.17 3.70 3.36
C PRO A 271 -11.94 4.37 4.51
N ASP A 272 -11.47 5.54 4.96
CA ASP A 272 -12.20 6.36 5.93
C ASP A 272 -13.19 7.26 5.18
N LEU A 273 -12.64 8.09 4.31
CA LEU A 273 -13.35 8.97 3.41
C LEU A 273 -13.04 8.61 1.96
N VAL A 274 -13.99 8.85 1.07
CA VAL A 274 -13.81 8.65 -0.37
C VAL A 274 -14.38 9.82 -1.15
N VAL A 275 -13.83 10.06 -2.34
CA VAL A 275 -14.47 10.90 -3.35
C VAL A 275 -15.51 10.05 -4.08
N ALA A 276 -16.79 10.33 -3.83
CA ALA A 276 -17.89 9.63 -4.50
C ALA A 276 -17.92 9.97 -6.00
N GLY A 277 -18.18 8.99 -6.86
CA GLY A 277 -18.25 9.17 -8.32
C GLY A 277 -19.03 10.41 -8.79
N PRO A 278 -20.27 10.67 -8.31
CA PRO A 278 -21.02 11.86 -8.70
C PRO A 278 -20.37 13.19 -8.30
N ASN A 279 -19.70 13.23 -7.14
CA ASN A 279 -18.97 14.43 -6.69
C ASN A 279 -17.74 14.64 -7.57
N PHE A 280 -17.06 13.55 -7.94
CA PHE A 280 -15.94 13.59 -8.86
C PHE A 280 -16.35 14.08 -10.25
N ASP A 281 -17.45 13.56 -10.82
CA ASP A 281 -17.97 13.97 -12.13
C ASP A 281 -18.36 15.46 -12.16
N SER A 282 -18.92 15.98 -11.06
CA SER A 282 -19.22 17.41 -10.90
C SER A 282 -17.96 18.28 -10.90
N VAL A 283 -16.85 17.79 -10.35
CA VAL A 283 -15.56 18.50 -10.34
C VAL A 283 -14.88 18.42 -11.70
N LEU A 284 -14.97 17.28 -12.38
CA LEU A 284 -14.50 17.10 -13.75
C LEU A 284 -15.14 18.09 -14.72
N GLY A 285 -16.45 18.33 -14.60
CA GLY A 285 -17.17 19.27 -15.46
C GLY A 285 -16.68 20.72 -15.37
N ASN A 286 -15.96 21.07 -14.29
CA ASN A 286 -15.53 22.43 -13.97
C ASN A 286 -14.01 22.64 -14.00
N THR A 287 -13.21 21.61 -14.30
CA THR A 287 -11.74 21.66 -14.21
C THR A 287 -11.10 21.37 -15.57
N GLN A 288 -10.09 22.15 -15.96
CA GLN A 288 -9.35 21.92 -17.20
C GLN A 288 -8.49 20.64 -17.08
N PRO A 289 -8.49 19.75 -18.08
CA PRO A 289 -7.76 18.49 -18.00
C PRO A 289 -6.25 18.66 -17.84
N GLY A 290 -5.63 17.86 -16.96
CA GLY A 290 -4.18 17.90 -16.68
C GLY A 290 -3.74 18.86 -15.57
N ASP A 291 -4.64 19.70 -15.05
CA ASP A 291 -4.36 20.60 -13.92
C ASP A 291 -4.72 19.94 -12.58
N LEU A 292 -3.80 19.12 -12.06
CA LEU A 292 -3.97 18.46 -10.75
C LEU A 292 -4.09 19.45 -9.59
N ASP A 293 -3.40 20.58 -9.68
CA ASP A 293 -3.39 21.57 -8.61
C ASP A 293 -4.78 22.22 -8.51
N LYS A 294 -5.46 22.45 -9.65
CA LYS A 294 -6.89 22.81 -9.65
C LYS A 294 -7.82 21.68 -9.24
N LEU A 295 -7.57 20.43 -9.63
CA LEU A 295 -8.40 19.30 -9.21
C LEU A 295 -8.38 19.12 -7.68
N ALA A 296 -7.20 19.12 -7.07
CA ALA A 296 -7.03 19.02 -5.63
C ALA A 296 -7.57 20.26 -4.89
N SER A 297 -7.45 21.46 -5.48
CA SER A 297 -8.06 22.69 -4.93
C SER A 297 -9.60 22.71 -5.06
N ASN A 298 -10.14 22.02 -6.06
CA ASN A 298 -11.59 21.92 -6.34
C ASN A 298 -12.26 20.70 -5.70
N LEU A 299 -11.51 19.85 -4.97
CA LEU A 299 -12.02 18.77 -4.13
C LEU A 299 -11.90 19.15 -2.64
N PRO A 300 -12.59 20.20 -2.17
CA PRO A 300 -12.55 20.58 -0.76
C PRO A 300 -13.07 19.42 0.12
N PRO A 301 -12.74 19.40 1.42
CA PRO A 301 -13.15 18.35 2.35
C PRO A 301 -14.65 18.00 2.29
N ASP A 302 -15.50 19.01 2.02
CA ASP A 302 -16.95 18.88 1.89
C ASP A 302 -17.42 18.02 0.68
N THR A 303 -16.53 17.73 -0.27
CA THR A 303 -16.81 16.81 -1.39
C THR A 303 -16.56 15.35 -1.05
N ARG A 304 -15.92 15.07 0.08
CA ARG A 304 -15.63 13.72 0.56
C ARG A 304 -16.76 13.24 1.45
N VAL A 305 -17.02 11.94 1.37
CA VAL A 305 -18.06 11.30 2.16
C VAL A 305 -17.48 10.11 2.89
N ALA A 306 -18.03 9.79 4.06
CA ALA A 306 -17.69 8.57 4.78
C ALA A 306 -17.88 7.35 3.87
N TRP A 307 -16.86 6.51 3.75
CA TRP A 307 -16.95 5.31 2.93
C TRP A 307 -18.02 4.36 3.47
N ALA A 308 -17.99 4.12 4.79
CA ALA A 308 -18.93 3.28 5.52
C ALA A 308 -20.31 3.94 5.78
N ARG A 309 -20.65 5.06 5.11
CA ARG A 309 -21.99 5.68 5.21
C ARG A 309 -23.10 4.64 4.94
N GLY A 310 -24.30 4.79 5.51
CA GLY A 310 -25.40 3.82 5.34
C GLY A 310 -25.26 2.52 6.14
N ILE A 311 -24.15 2.32 6.88
CA ILE A 311 -24.03 1.25 7.86
C ILE A 311 -24.61 1.73 9.20
N GLU A 312 -25.56 0.97 9.74
CA GLU A 312 -26.16 1.23 11.05
C GLU A 312 -25.19 0.94 12.20
N GLY A 313 -25.29 1.72 13.26
CA GLY A 313 -24.49 1.62 14.48
C GLY A 313 -23.49 2.78 14.62
N GLU A 314 -23.08 3.06 15.86
CA GLU A 314 -22.04 4.05 16.13
C GLU A 314 -20.73 3.65 15.44
N PRO A 315 -19.94 4.61 14.91
CA PRO A 315 -18.63 4.33 14.33
C PRO A 315 -17.78 3.46 15.26
N ASP A 316 -17.14 2.45 14.67
CA ASP A 316 -16.23 1.50 15.33
C ASP A 316 -16.82 0.67 16.48
N SER A 317 -18.15 0.73 16.65
CA SER A 317 -18.88 -0.18 17.53
C SER A 317 -18.86 -1.62 17.02
N HIS A 318 -19.07 -2.58 17.92
CA HIS A 318 -19.23 -3.99 17.54
C HIS A 318 -20.36 -4.21 16.52
N GLU A 319 -21.43 -3.44 16.63
CA GLU A 319 -22.58 -3.46 15.72
C GLU A 319 -22.21 -2.96 14.33
N SER A 320 -21.60 -1.76 14.23
CA SER A 320 -21.15 -1.20 12.96
C SER A 320 -20.14 -2.12 12.26
N ASN A 321 -19.17 -2.65 13.01
CA ASN A 321 -18.20 -3.62 12.49
C ASN A 321 -18.86 -4.91 11.98
N SER A 322 -19.85 -5.44 12.72
CA SER A 322 -20.60 -6.62 12.28
C SER A 322 -21.46 -6.34 11.05
N ASN A 323 -22.03 -5.14 10.95
CA ASN A 323 -22.84 -4.72 9.83
C ASN A 323 -22.00 -4.51 8.56
N MET A 324 -20.77 -3.99 8.69
CA MET A 324 -19.83 -3.97 7.55
C MET A 324 -19.55 -5.37 7.00
N VAL A 325 -19.42 -6.38 7.86
CA VAL A 325 -19.24 -7.77 7.43
C VAL A 325 -20.48 -8.32 6.72
N ARG A 326 -21.68 -7.97 7.20
CA ARG A 326 -22.94 -8.48 6.60
C ARG A 326 -23.26 -7.79 5.29
N LYS A 327 -23.00 -6.50 5.21
CA LYS A 327 -23.33 -5.61 4.08
C LYS A 327 -22.11 -5.32 3.19
N TRP A 328 -21.03 -6.10 3.29
CA TRP A 328 -19.78 -5.81 2.56
C TRP A 328 -19.97 -5.71 1.04
N ALA A 329 -20.92 -6.47 0.49
CA ALA A 329 -21.26 -6.45 -0.93
C ALA A 329 -22.03 -5.18 -1.36
N GLU A 330 -22.54 -4.41 -0.41
CA GLU A 330 -23.24 -3.14 -0.64
C GLU A 330 -22.28 -1.94 -0.61
N LEU A 331 -21.06 -2.13 -0.10
CA LEU A 331 -20.05 -1.10 0.08
C LEU A 331 -19.31 -0.76 -1.22
N GLY A 332 -18.81 0.48 -1.26
CA GLY A 332 -18.04 1.09 -2.34
C GLY A 332 -16.68 0.42 -2.61
N PHE A 333 -16.33 0.12 -3.87
CA PHE A 333 -14.93 -0.08 -4.26
C PHE A 333 -14.29 1.22 -4.75
N VAL A 334 -13.09 1.50 -4.26
CA VAL A 334 -12.21 2.61 -4.65
C VAL A 334 -11.18 2.09 -5.64
N ALA A 335 -11.19 2.66 -6.85
CA ALA A 335 -10.32 2.26 -7.95
C ALA A 335 -9.45 3.43 -8.42
N ARG A 336 -8.32 3.09 -9.06
CA ARG A 336 -7.49 4.06 -9.78
C ARG A 336 -8.26 4.67 -10.94
N GLN A 337 -8.13 5.97 -11.12
CA GLN A 337 -8.62 6.70 -12.28
C GLN A 337 -7.54 7.66 -12.76
N TYR A 338 -7.39 7.78 -14.08
CA TYR A 338 -6.49 8.75 -14.71
C TYR A 338 -7.27 10.01 -15.09
N TYR A 339 -6.69 11.20 -14.84
CA TYR A 339 -7.31 12.50 -15.14
C TYR A 339 -6.64 13.18 -16.34
N GLY A 340 -7.36 13.39 -17.46
CA GLY A 340 -6.80 14.05 -18.65
C GLY A 340 -7.79 14.24 -19.82
N PRO A 341 -7.46 15.06 -20.85
CA PRO A 341 -8.42 15.52 -21.86
C PRO A 341 -8.98 14.42 -22.76
N ASN A 342 -8.36 13.24 -22.71
CA ASN A 342 -8.75 12.03 -23.43
C ASN A 342 -8.82 10.81 -22.50
N ALA A 343 -9.06 11.00 -21.19
CA ALA A 343 -9.38 9.90 -20.28
C ALA A 343 -10.80 9.38 -20.59
N GLN A 344 -11.00 8.86 -21.80
CA GLN A 344 -12.17 8.09 -22.12
C GLN A 344 -12.05 6.76 -21.38
N ALA A 345 -13.09 6.40 -20.64
CA ALA A 345 -13.34 5.01 -20.29
C ALA A 345 -13.63 4.27 -21.61
N THR A 346 -12.58 3.93 -22.37
CA THR A 346 -12.72 3.10 -23.56
C THR A 346 -12.91 1.67 -23.08
N GLY A 347 -14.17 1.28 -22.86
CA GLY A 347 -14.52 -0.07 -22.47
C GLY A 347 -16.01 -0.19 -22.21
N ASN A 348 -16.75 -0.58 -23.25
CA ASN A 348 -18.17 -0.90 -23.19
C ASN A 348 -18.38 -2.39 -22.84
N ASP A 349 -17.59 -2.92 -21.89
CA ASP A 349 -17.66 -4.32 -21.46
C ASP A 349 -18.29 -4.40 -20.06
N GLN A 350 -19.56 -4.76 -20.02
CA GLN A 350 -20.29 -5.04 -18.78
C GLN A 350 -19.83 -6.37 -18.17
N TYR A 351 -19.14 -6.34 -17.03
CA TYR A 351 -19.18 -7.46 -16.05
C TYR A 351 -19.11 -6.99 -14.58
N PRO A 352 -19.67 -7.76 -13.62
CA PRO A 352 -19.94 -7.34 -12.24
C PRO A 352 -18.72 -7.34 -11.30
N TYR A 353 -17.56 -7.79 -11.75
CA TYR A 353 -16.32 -7.84 -10.96
C TYR A 353 -15.15 -7.56 -11.92
N GLY A 354 -14.49 -6.42 -11.76
CA GLY A 354 -13.67 -5.79 -12.80
C GLY A 354 -12.40 -6.56 -13.21
N THR A 355 -12.08 -6.46 -14.50
CA THR A 355 -10.84 -6.90 -15.15
C THR A 355 -9.74 -5.83 -14.96
N LEU A 356 -8.57 -6.21 -14.41
CA LEU A 356 -7.35 -5.42 -14.56
C LEU A 356 -6.84 -5.59 -15.99
N GLY A 357 -7.39 -4.82 -16.92
CA GLY A 357 -6.92 -4.77 -18.30
C GLY A 357 -5.63 -3.95 -18.39
N ASN A 358 -4.60 -4.52 -19.03
CA ASN A 358 -3.45 -3.75 -19.49
C ASN A 358 -3.89 -2.73 -20.57
N HIS A 359 -3.31 -1.51 -20.48
CA HIS A 359 -2.94 -0.58 -21.57
C HIS A 359 -3.65 0.79 -21.71
N ARG A 360 -2.77 1.82 -21.76
CA ARG A 360 -2.80 3.05 -22.59
C ARG A 360 -3.73 4.21 -22.21
N GLY A 361 -4.07 4.35 -20.93
CA GLY A 361 -4.74 5.53 -20.39
C GLY A 361 -3.87 6.41 -19.48
N ASP A 362 -2.59 6.11 -19.37
CA ASP A 362 -1.66 6.67 -18.38
C ASP A 362 -0.84 7.85 -18.89
N VAL A 363 -1.02 8.27 -20.16
CA VAL A 363 -0.30 9.40 -20.75
C VAL A 363 -1.23 10.30 -21.58
N ASP A 364 -0.96 11.61 -21.60
CA ASP A 364 -1.63 12.58 -22.45
C ASP A 364 -1.24 12.43 -23.93
N GLN A 365 -1.85 13.24 -24.79
CA GLN A 365 -1.56 13.29 -26.24
C GLN A 365 -0.10 13.62 -26.59
N ASN A 366 0.70 14.09 -25.64
CA ASN A 366 2.11 14.40 -25.77
C ASN A 366 3.02 13.34 -25.13
N GLY A 367 2.45 12.25 -24.60
CA GLY A 367 3.20 11.20 -23.90
C GLY A 367 3.55 11.54 -22.45
N ASN A 368 2.99 12.60 -21.87
CA ASN A 368 3.22 12.93 -20.46
C ASN A 368 2.31 12.09 -19.57
N PRO A 369 2.81 11.53 -18.45
CA PRO A 369 1.98 10.76 -17.53
C PRO A 369 0.74 11.53 -17.06
N LEU A 370 -0.43 10.91 -17.19
CA LEU A 370 -1.65 11.43 -16.60
C LEU A 370 -1.61 11.22 -15.08
N PRO A 371 -2.12 12.19 -14.33
CA PRO A 371 -2.35 12.07 -12.91
C PRO A 371 -3.14 10.82 -12.51
N GLU A 372 -2.63 10.09 -11.53
CA GLU A 372 -3.31 8.97 -10.91
C GLU A 372 -4.00 9.42 -9.62
N ILE A 373 -5.29 9.12 -9.50
CA ILE A 373 -6.16 9.49 -8.37
C ILE A 373 -7.03 8.29 -7.95
N LEU A 374 -7.66 8.36 -6.78
CA LEU A 374 -8.58 7.33 -6.28
C LEU A 374 -10.01 7.85 -6.18
N VAL A 375 -10.98 7.10 -6.72
CA VAL A 375 -12.41 7.45 -6.75
C VAL A 375 -13.26 6.21 -6.44
N GLU A 376 -14.34 6.38 -5.69
CA GLU A 376 -15.34 5.33 -5.45
C GLU A 376 -16.19 5.09 -6.71
N ARG A 377 -16.15 3.87 -7.26
CA ARG A 377 -16.76 3.52 -8.56
C ARG A 377 -18.00 2.64 -8.46
N GLN A 378 -18.13 1.82 -7.43
CA GLN A 378 -19.18 0.80 -7.34
C GLN A 378 -19.76 0.74 -5.95
N ARG A 379 -20.93 1.35 -5.75
CA ARG A 379 -21.73 1.25 -4.53
C ARG A 379 -23.15 0.87 -4.93
N ASN A 380 -23.78 -0.06 -4.22
CA ASN A 380 -25.16 -0.42 -4.50
C ASN A 380 -26.07 0.80 -4.20
N PRO A 381 -26.78 1.38 -5.19
CA PRO A 381 -27.60 2.56 -4.98
C PRO A 381 -28.77 2.34 -4.01
N ASP A 382 -29.17 1.08 -3.80
CA ASP A 382 -30.26 0.70 -2.88
C ASP A 382 -29.78 0.48 -1.42
N ALA A 383 -28.48 0.69 -1.13
CA ALA A 383 -27.88 0.47 0.18
C ALA A 383 -27.99 1.65 1.16
N SER A 384 -29.07 2.44 1.05
CA SER A 384 -29.33 3.60 1.91
C SER A 384 -30.02 3.24 3.21
#